data_AF-A0A538BP51-F1
#
_entry.id   AF-A0A538BP51-F1
#
_cell.length_a   1.000
_cell.length_b   1.000
_cell.length_c   1.000
_cell.angle_alpha   90.00
_cell.angle_beta   90.00
_cell.angle_gamma   90.00
#
_symmetry.space_group_name_H-M   'P 1'
#
loop_
_entity.id
_entity.type
_entity.pdbx_description
1 polymer ?
#
loop_
_entity_poly.entity_id
_entity_poly.type
_entity_poly.pdbx_seq_one_letter_code
_entity_poly.pdbx_strand_id
1 'polypeptide(L)'
;MVDLPAGAAVRLDRGHPQAVLADLVHGERAGGVRVPAGSAGAALRHARANRRRGAEHAPSRDGARGVTLRVIRVLAPNPSVATLEGTNTWVVGDGPTIVIDPGPAMDGHLEEVARAAGRVAHVLVTHDHEDHAAGAVAFARLVAANVTAWRLPEAVKLHDGNRFAASGVELIALHTPGHSTDHVVFSDPGSGALFTGDAVLGRGTSFIDERDGDLARYLASLRRMLERDPRTIYPGHGPVVLDAKAKLREYLEHRAEREEQILAGLAAGDRTVDALVERIYAEHPSDVRELAARSVTAHLRKLETEGRVAKTGRIDERTWTIVEPKACARCGRPVKGRARYCGSCSLALLQGDTAGSA
;
A
#
# COMPACT_ATOMS: atom_id res chain seq x y z
N MET A 1 34.09 48.50 5.07
CA MET A 1 35.37 48.05 5.67
C MET A 1 35.12 47.77 7.14
N VAL A 2 34.57 46.59 7.44
CA VAL A 2 34.74 45.85 8.71
C VAL A 2 34.46 44.38 8.35
N ASP A 3 35.37 43.50 8.79
CA ASP A 3 35.59 42.13 8.35
C ASP A 3 34.55 41.09 8.81
N LEU A 4 34.38 40.05 7.98
CA LEU A 4 33.81 38.75 8.34
C LEU A 4 34.93 37.80 8.77
N PRO A 5 34.78 36.96 9.81
CA PRO A 5 35.61 35.78 9.97
C PRO A 5 34.98 34.57 9.29
N ALA A 6 35.78 33.92 8.45
CA ALA A 6 35.53 32.61 7.89
C ALA A 6 35.92 31.50 8.88
N GLY A 7 35.17 30.38 8.85
CA GLY A 7 35.69 29.06 9.19
C GLY A 7 35.56 28.60 10.64
N ALA A 8 34.51 27.85 10.93
CA ALA A 8 34.54 26.81 11.95
C ALA A 8 33.85 25.56 11.40
N ALA A 9 34.66 24.58 11.01
CA ALA A 9 34.23 23.23 10.68
C ALA A 9 33.60 22.59 11.93
N VAL A 10 32.31 22.26 11.86
CA VAL A 10 31.66 21.45 12.89
C VAL A 10 31.99 19.99 12.61
N ARG A 11 32.77 19.42 13.52
CA ARG A 11 33.12 18.00 13.60
C ARG A 11 31.85 17.15 13.60
N LEU A 12 31.84 16.09 12.80
CA LEU A 12 30.88 15.00 12.89
C LEU A 12 31.06 14.33 14.26
N ASP A 13 30.17 14.65 15.20
CA ASP A 13 30.03 13.89 16.43
C ASP A 13 29.40 12.54 16.07
N ARG A 14 30.18 11.48 16.29
CA ARG A 14 29.76 10.10 16.13
C ARG A 14 29.14 9.65 17.45
N GLY A 15 27.81 9.58 17.48
CA GLY A 15 27.11 8.78 18.47
C GLY A 15 25.73 9.31 18.80
N HIS A 16 24.72 9.00 17.97
CA HIS A 16 23.30 9.09 18.37
C HIS A 16 22.49 7.91 17.79
N PRO A 17 21.55 7.33 18.57
CA PRO A 17 20.92 6.02 18.31
C PRO A 17 19.74 6.10 17.32
N GLN A 18 19.96 6.60 16.10
CA GLN A 18 18.92 6.74 15.05
C GLN A 18 19.06 5.76 13.86
N ALA A 19 20.08 4.90 13.84
CA ALA A 19 20.36 3.99 12.72
C ALA A 19 19.68 2.61 12.83
N VAL A 20 18.71 2.47 13.71
CA VAL A 20 18.34 1.19 14.35
C VAL A 20 16.89 0.77 14.00
N LEU A 21 16.07 1.71 13.51
CA LEU A 21 14.71 1.43 13.03
C LEU A 21 14.62 1.22 11.51
N ALA A 22 15.71 1.47 10.79
CA ALA A 22 15.76 1.42 9.34
C ALA A 22 15.50 0.02 8.79
N ASP A 23 15.94 -1.07 9.43
CA ASP A 23 15.93 -2.40 8.81
C ASP A 23 14.57 -3.12 8.80
N LEU A 24 13.60 -2.66 9.60
CA LEU A 24 12.22 -3.18 9.55
C LEU A 24 11.32 -2.49 8.55
N VAL A 25 11.66 -1.23 8.27
CA VAL A 25 10.98 -0.43 7.28
C VAL A 25 11.71 -0.58 5.96
N HIS A 26 13.04 -0.68 5.91
CA HIS A 26 13.90 -0.66 4.73
C HIS A 26 14.61 -2.01 4.52
N GLY A 27 14.14 -2.79 3.56
CA GLY A 27 14.86 -3.98 3.09
C GLY A 27 16.00 -3.59 2.15
N GLU A 28 17.20 -3.39 2.67
CA GLU A 28 18.42 -3.40 1.84
C GLU A 28 19.25 -4.65 2.15
N ARG A 29 19.26 -5.61 1.22
CA ARG A 29 20.35 -6.60 1.15
C ARG A 29 21.39 -6.12 0.15
N ALA A 30 22.60 -5.86 0.65
CA ALA A 30 23.80 -5.75 -0.15
C ALA A 30 24.13 -7.13 -0.76
N GLY A 31 24.07 -7.25 -2.09
CA GLY A 31 24.41 -8.48 -2.81
C GLY A 31 24.67 -8.20 -4.29
N GLY A 32 25.91 -7.83 -4.61
CA GLY A 32 26.35 -7.60 -5.99
C GLY A 32 26.34 -8.88 -6.81
N VAL A 33 25.52 -8.91 -7.87
CA VAL A 33 25.60 -9.94 -8.92
C VAL A 33 26.31 -9.33 -10.13
N ARG A 34 27.50 -9.87 -10.44
CA ARG A 34 28.20 -9.61 -11.70
C ARG A 34 27.50 -10.37 -12.83
N VAL A 35 27.11 -9.66 -13.88
CA VAL A 35 26.63 -10.24 -15.14
C VAL A 35 27.82 -10.45 -16.08
N PRO A 36 28.07 -11.64 -16.65
CA PRO A 36 29.01 -11.79 -17.74
C PRO A 36 28.32 -11.53 -19.09
N ALA A 37 29.04 -10.83 -19.95
CA ALA A 37 28.68 -10.59 -21.35
C ALA A 37 28.75 -11.90 -22.17
N GLY A 38 27.77 -12.09 -23.06
CA GLY A 38 27.73 -13.22 -24.00
C GLY A 38 26.96 -12.83 -25.28
N SER A 39 27.61 -13.06 -26.41
CA SER A 39 27.36 -12.55 -27.76
C SER A 39 26.30 -13.29 -28.60
N ALA A 40 25.66 -12.52 -29.48
CA ALA A 40 25.16 -12.79 -30.84
C ALA A 40 24.95 -14.24 -31.35
N GLY A 41 23.79 -14.47 -31.99
CA GLY A 41 23.54 -15.62 -32.87
C GLY A 41 22.20 -15.53 -33.62
N ALA A 42 22.27 -15.49 -34.95
CA ALA A 42 21.21 -15.14 -35.90
C ALA A 42 20.10 -16.17 -36.15
N ALA A 43 18.93 -15.62 -36.54
CA ALA A 43 18.01 -16.03 -37.61
C ALA A 43 17.45 -17.46 -37.69
N LEU A 44 16.12 -17.54 -37.88
CA LEU A 44 15.54 -18.15 -39.09
C LEU A 44 14.08 -17.74 -39.30
N ARG A 45 13.82 -17.32 -40.53
CA ARG A 45 12.53 -16.99 -41.16
C ARG A 45 11.68 -18.26 -41.26
N HIS A 46 10.35 -18.15 -41.25
CA HIS A 46 9.46 -18.80 -42.22
C HIS A 46 8.13 -18.03 -42.30
N ALA A 47 7.69 -17.81 -43.54
CA ALA A 47 6.55 -17.01 -43.93
C ALA A 47 5.41 -17.91 -44.46
N ARG A 48 4.16 -17.44 -44.30
CA ARG A 48 3.03 -17.41 -45.28
C ARG A 48 1.70 -17.35 -44.51
N ALA A 49 0.96 -16.24 -44.58
CA ALA A 49 -0.06 -15.88 -45.58
C ALA A 49 -1.31 -16.77 -45.45
N ASN A 50 -2.58 -16.34 -45.50
CA ASN A 50 -3.30 -15.07 -45.68
C ASN A 50 -4.78 -15.50 -45.66
N ARG A 51 -5.70 -14.78 -45.01
CA ARG A 51 -7.09 -14.66 -45.50
C ARG A 51 -7.82 -13.50 -44.81
N ARG A 52 -8.31 -12.61 -45.67
CA ARG A 52 -9.04 -11.36 -45.37
C ARG A 52 -10.54 -11.64 -45.20
N ARG A 53 -11.20 -10.87 -44.33
CA ARG A 53 -12.37 -9.98 -44.59
C ARG A 53 -13.31 -9.94 -43.37
N GLY A 54 -13.66 -8.72 -42.97
CA GLY A 54 -14.61 -8.42 -41.89
C GLY A 54 -14.30 -7.03 -41.34
N ALA A 55 -14.57 -5.99 -42.12
CA ALA A 55 -14.37 -4.60 -41.74
C ALA A 55 -15.59 -4.12 -40.94
N GLU A 56 -15.41 -3.90 -39.65
CA GLU A 56 -16.28 -3.05 -38.83
C GLU A 56 -15.38 -2.02 -38.13
N HIS A 57 -15.85 -0.77 -38.13
CA HIS A 57 -15.11 0.43 -37.74
C HIS A 57 -14.45 0.29 -36.35
N ALA A 58 -13.14 0.04 -36.31
CA ALA A 58 -12.33 0.27 -35.13
C ALA A 58 -11.96 1.77 -35.09
N PRO A 59 -12.19 2.48 -33.97
CA PRO A 59 -11.70 3.85 -33.85
C PRO A 59 -10.16 3.84 -33.97
N SER A 60 -9.67 4.71 -34.82
CA SER A 60 -8.25 4.92 -35.11
C SER A 60 -7.46 5.13 -33.81
N ARG A 61 -6.44 4.29 -33.59
CA ARG A 61 -5.38 4.50 -32.57
C ARG A 61 -4.43 5.63 -33.00
N ASP A 62 -4.99 6.77 -33.37
CA ASP A 62 -4.20 7.94 -33.71
C ASP A 62 -3.89 8.73 -32.44
N GLY A 63 -2.63 8.61 -32.00
CA GLY A 63 -1.95 9.66 -31.25
C GLY A 63 -2.34 9.80 -29.78
N ALA A 64 -2.00 8.81 -28.96
CA ALA A 64 -1.68 9.09 -27.55
C ALA A 64 -0.42 9.97 -27.51
N ARG A 65 -0.56 11.26 -27.80
CA ARG A 65 0.41 12.25 -27.35
C ARG A 65 0.44 12.09 -25.83
N GLY A 66 1.57 11.64 -25.30
CA GLY A 66 1.73 11.45 -23.87
C GLY A 66 1.38 12.74 -23.15
N VAL A 67 0.20 12.79 -22.54
CA VAL A 67 -0.17 13.89 -21.66
C VAL A 67 0.79 13.76 -20.49
N THR A 68 1.75 14.67 -20.40
CA THR A 68 2.66 14.71 -19.26
C THR A 68 1.84 15.21 -18.09
N LEU A 69 1.54 14.33 -17.14
CA LEU A 69 0.82 14.69 -15.93
C LEU A 69 1.70 15.63 -15.10
N ARG A 70 1.30 16.90 -14.95
CA ARG A 70 1.98 17.82 -14.04
C ARG A 70 1.63 17.45 -12.61
N VAL A 71 2.64 17.12 -11.82
CA VAL A 71 2.51 16.79 -10.40
C VAL A 71 3.52 17.61 -9.61
N ILE A 72 3.03 18.40 -8.65
CA ILE A 72 3.87 19.08 -7.66
C ILE A 72 3.71 18.39 -6.31
N ARG A 73 4.84 18.21 -5.62
CA ARG A 73 4.88 17.78 -4.22
C ARG A 73 5.06 18.99 -3.33
N VAL A 74 4.20 19.13 -2.32
CA VAL A 74 4.41 20.03 -1.19
C VAL A 74 4.58 19.15 0.05
N LEU A 75 5.77 19.21 0.66
CA LEU A 75 6.13 18.35 1.78
C LEU A 75 5.82 19.09 3.09
N ALA A 76 4.98 18.50 3.92
CA ALA A 76 4.72 19.02 5.26
C ALA A 76 5.97 18.89 6.16
N PRO A 77 6.29 19.88 7.00
CA PRO A 77 7.45 19.82 7.90
C PRO A 77 7.13 19.04 9.18
N ASN A 78 6.68 17.78 9.05
CA ASN A 78 6.29 16.89 10.14
C ASN A 78 7.06 15.54 10.14
N PRO A 79 8.41 15.54 10.15
CA PRO A 79 9.18 14.30 10.06
C PRO A 79 9.02 13.43 11.31
N SER A 80 8.91 12.12 11.11
CA SER A 80 8.83 11.12 12.19
C SER A 80 9.16 9.72 11.67
N VAL A 81 9.13 8.73 12.57
CA VAL A 81 9.21 7.31 12.19
C VAL A 81 8.08 6.91 11.24
N ALA A 82 6.87 7.44 11.42
CA ALA A 82 5.71 7.10 10.60
C ALA A 82 5.68 7.88 9.29
N THR A 83 6.04 9.17 9.33
CA THR A 83 5.89 10.11 8.21
C THR A 83 7.19 10.30 7.40
N LEU A 84 8.28 9.64 7.77
CA LEU A 84 9.60 9.79 7.17
C LEU A 84 10.07 11.26 7.18
N GLU A 85 10.36 11.84 6.01
CA GLU A 85 10.70 13.26 5.88
C GLU A 85 9.51 14.20 6.12
N GLY A 86 8.27 13.68 6.08
CA GLY A 86 7.02 14.41 6.21
C GLY A 86 5.92 13.86 5.29
N THR A 87 4.71 14.39 5.44
CA THR A 87 3.56 14.04 4.58
C THR A 87 3.66 14.74 3.23
N ASN A 88 3.54 13.99 2.15
CA ASN A 88 3.50 14.51 0.78
C ASN A 88 2.07 14.89 0.40
N THR A 89 1.80 16.18 0.31
CA THR A 89 0.60 16.68 -0.36
C THR A 89 0.86 16.79 -1.87
N TRP A 90 -0.04 16.23 -2.67
CA TRP A 90 0.11 16.22 -4.14
C TRP A 90 -0.84 17.22 -4.80
N VAL A 91 -0.28 18.08 -5.64
CA VAL A 91 -1.02 19.01 -6.49
C VAL A 91 -0.91 18.53 -7.93
N VAL A 92 -2.04 18.22 -8.55
CA VAL A 92 -2.11 17.52 -9.84
C VAL A 92 -2.81 18.38 -10.89
N GLY A 93 -2.17 18.52 -12.06
CA GLY A 93 -2.66 19.27 -13.22
C GLY A 93 -2.11 20.70 -13.34
N ASP A 94 -2.54 21.38 -14.40
CA ASP A 94 -2.12 22.75 -14.77
C ASP A 94 -3.09 23.86 -14.36
N GLY A 95 -4.21 23.52 -13.71
CA GLY A 95 -5.16 24.51 -13.16
C GLY A 95 -6.47 24.66 -13.98
N PRO A 96 -7.66 24.39 -13.38
CA PRO A 96 -7.89 23.95 -12.00
C PRO A 96 -7.18 22.63 -11.65
N THR A 97 -6.62 22.54 -10.45
CA THR A 97 -5.84 21.38 -9.96
C THR A 97 -6.66 20.49 -9.05
N ILE A 98 -6.19 19.26 -8.87
CA ILE A 98 -6.65 18.35 -7.80
C ILE A 98 -5.58 18.36 -6.70
N VAL A 99 -6.00 18.50 -5.45
CA VAL A 99 -5.12 18.42 -4.27
C VAL A 99 -5.44 17.15 -3.51
N ILE A 100 -4.42 16.36 -3.18
CA ILE A 100 -4.54 15.10 -2.45
C ILE A 100 -3.76 15.21 -1.14
N ASP A 101 -4.44 14.90 -0.03
CA ASP A 101 -3.91 14.91 1.34
C ASP A 101 -3.27 16.24 1.78
N PRO A 102 -4.02 17.35 1.86
CA PRO A 102 -3.53 18.62 2.42
C PRO A 102 -3.47 18.57 3.95
N GLY A 103 -2.87 17.53 4.52
CA GLY A 103 -2.56 17.39 5.94
C GLY A 103 -1.05 17.48 6.18
N PRO A 104 -0.61 17.64 7.45
CA PRO A 104 -1.40 17.83 8.67
C PRO A 104 -2.03 19.23 8.77
N ALA A 105 -2.78 19.50 9.85
CA ALA A 105 -3.36 20.83 10.15
C ALA A 105 -2.28 21.84 10.57
N MET A 106 -1.52 22.35 9.60
CA MET A 106 -0.46 23.33 9.80
C MET A 106 -0.64 24.50 8.83
N ASP A 107 -1.01 25.68 9.34
CA ASP A 107 -1.38 26.84 8.53
C ASP A 107 -0.34 27.18 7.44
N GLY A 108 0.95 27.23 7.81
CA GLY A 108 2.02 27.52 6.84
C GLY A 108 2.13 26.48 5.71
N HIS A 109 1.90 25.20 6.01
CA HIS A 109 1.83 24.15 4.98
C HIS A 109 0.61 24.34 4.09
N LEU A 110 -0.57 24.59 4.66
CA LEU A 110 -1.80 24.79 3.89
C LEU A 110 -1.71 26.00 2.94
N GLU A 111 -1.07 27.08 3.38
CA GLU A 111 -0.79 28.26 2.55
C GLU A 111 0.17 27.93 1.40
N GLU A 112 1.21 27.15 1.65
CA GLU A 112 2.14 26.68 0.62
C GLU A 112 1.45 25.78 -0.42
N VAL A 113 0.59 24.86 0.03
CA VAL A 113 -0.23 24.02 -0.83
C VAL A 113 -1.16 24.89 -1.68
N ALA A 114 -1.83 25.89 -1.09
CA ALA A 114 -2.75 26.77 -1.80
C ALA A 114 -2.01 27.58 -2.88
N ARG A 115 -0.84 28.11 -2.56
CA ARG A 115 0.03 28.82 -3.50
C ARG A 115 0.49 27.92 -4.65
N ALA A 116 0.84 26.67 -4.37
CA ALA A 116 1.25 25.70 -5.39
C ALA A 116 0.08 25.24 -6.29
N ALA A 117 -1.12 25.13 -5.71
CA ALA A 117 -2.32 24.67 -6.40
C ALA A 117 -2.99 25.74 -7.28
N GLY A 118 -2.98 27.00 -6.86
CA GLY A 118 -3.73 28.05 -7.56
C GLY A 118 -5.24 27.76 -7.48
N ARG A 119 -5.92 27.63 -8.62
CA ARG A 119 -7.35 27.27 -8.63
C ARG A 119 -7.51 25.79 -8.34
N VAL A 120 -8.28 25.43 -7.32
CA VAL A 120 -8.54 24.03 -6.94
C VAL A 120 -9.91 23.60 -7.42
N ALA A 121 -9.98 22.45 -8.10
CA ALA A 121 -11.25 21.80 -8.48
C ALA A 121 -11.72 20.80 -7.43
N HIS A 122 -10.79 20.01 -6.88
CA HIS A 122 -11.09 18.93 -5.94
C HIS A 122 -10.04 18.88 -4.84
N VAL A 123 -10.50 18.71 -3.59
CA VAL A 123 -9.66 18.32 -2.46
C VAL A 123 -10.01 16.89 -2.10
N LEU A 124 -9.04 15.99 -2.17
CA LEU A 124 -9.21 14.56 -1.96
C LEU A 124 -8.39 14.11 -0.76
N VAL A 125 -8.92 13.16 0.02
CA VAL A 125 -8.22 12.56 1.15
C VAL A 125 -8.16 11.04 0.94
N THR A 126 -6.97 10.47 1.10
CA THR A 126 -6.72 9.03 0.96
C THR A 126 -7.28 8.24 2.14
N HIS A 127 -7.07 8.71 3.37
CA HIS A 127 -7.57 8.10 4.60
C HIS A 127 -7.57 9.09 5.77
N ASP A 128 -8.19 8.72 6.89
CA ASP A 128 -8.51 9.61 8.01
C ASP A 128 -7.41 9.81 9.06
N HIS A 129 -6.20 9.29 8.84
CA HIS A 129 -5.08 9.58 9.73
C HIS A 129 -4.75 11.08 9.73
N GLU A 130 -4.35 11.56 10.91
CA GLU A 130 -4.24 12.99 11.23
C GLU A 130 -3.33 13.74 10.26
N ASP A 131 -2.20 13.15 9.91
CA ASP A 131 -1.21 13.77 9.06
C ASP A 131 -1.64 13.89 7.59
N HIS A 132 -2.68 13.17 7.17
CA HIS A 132 -3.29 13.30 5.84
C HIS A 132 -4.58 14.16 5.87
N ALA A 133 -5.44 13.95 6.86
CA ALA A 133 -6.81 14.44 6.83
C ALA A 133 -7.05 15.73 7.64
N ALA A 134 -6.25 15.99 8.68
CA ALA A 134 -6.57 17.04 9.66
C ALA A 134 -6.63 18.44 9.05
N GLY A 135 -5.79 18.72 8.03
CA GLY A 135 -5.78 20.00 7.33
C GLY A 135 -6.85 20.15 6.24
N ALA A 136 -7.55 19.08 5.87
CA ALA A 136 -8.35 19.05 4.63
C ALA A 136 -9.59 19.93 4.65
N VAL A 137 -10.32 20.01 5.76
CA VAL A 137 -11.50 20.89 5.88
C VAL A 137 -11.07 22.36 5.90
N ALA A 138 -10.01 22.70 6.63
CA ALA A 138 -9.47 24.06 6.68
C ALA A 138 -8.94 24.49 5.31
N PHE A 139 -8.19 23.62 4.63
CA PHE A 139 -7.70 23.85 3.28
C PHE A 139 -8.83 24.06 2.27
N ALA A 140 -9.86 23.20 2.31
CA ALA A 140 -11.02 23.32 1.43
C ALA A 140 -11.74 24.67 1.58
N ARG A 141 -11.86 25.19 2.80
CA ARG A 141 -12.38 26.55 3.07
C ARG A 141 -11.46 27.64 2.50
N LEU A 142 -10.15 27.49 2.66
CA LEU A 142 -9.15 28.44 2.14
C LEU A 142 -9.22 28.59 0.60
N VAL A 143 -9.46 27.50 -0.12
CA VAL A 143 -9.49 27.48 -1.60
C VAL A 143 -10.90 27.48 -2.19
N ALA A 144 -11.93 27.62 -1.36
CA ALA A 144 -13.35 27.58 -1.76
C ALA A 144 -13.73 26.33 -2.58
N ALA A 145 -13.28 25.14 -2.12
CA ALA A 145 -13.59 23.85 -2.72
C ALA A 145 -14.27 22.90 -1.71
N ASN A 146 -14.81 21.78 -2.19
CA ASN A 146 -15.29 20.69 -1.34
C ASN A 146 -14.17 19.68 -1.10
N VAL A 147 -14.09 19.18 0.13
CA VAL A 147 -13.29 17.99 0.45
C VAL A 147 -14.11 16.72 0.20
N THR A 148 -13.50 15.74 -0.46
CA THR A 148 -14.08 14.41 -0.70
C THR A 148 -13.20 13.36 -0.02
N ALA A 149 -13.80 12.58 0.87
CA ALA A 149 -13.08 11.61 1.70
C ALA A 149 -13.96 10.40 2.02
N TRP A 150 -13.34 9.26 2.28
CA TRP A 150 -14.10 8.07 2.68
C TRP A 150 -14.61 8.21 4.10
N ARG A 151 -13.78 8.69 5.02
CA ARG A 151 -14.17 8.95 6.41
C ARG A 151 -13.57 10.28 6.88
N LEU A 152 -14.37 11.33 6.81
CA LEU A 152 -14.03 12.63 7.38
C LEU A 152 -15.34 13.39 7.62
N PRO A 153 -15.61 13.93 8.82
CA PRO A 153 -16.74 14.81 9.03
C PRO A 153 -16.71 16.00 8.06
N GLU A 154 -17.89 16.49 7.65
CA GLU A 154 -18.06 17.61 6.70
C GLU A 154 -17.60 17.33 5.25
N ALA A 155 -16.97 16.18 4.97
CA ALA A 155 -16.59 15.81 3.61
C ALA A 155 -17.73 15.22 2.79
N VAL A 156 -17.69 15.47 1.48
CA VAL A 156 -18.45 14.69 0.51
C VAL A 156 -18.00 13.24 0.58
N LYS A 157 -18.95 12.31 0.66
CA LYS A 157 -18.65 10.88 0.79
C LYS A 157 -17.96 10.36 -0.47
N LEU A 158 -16.76 9.82 -0.29
CA LEU A 158 -16.01 9.11 -1.32
C LEU A 158 -16.50 7.66 -1.43
N HIS A 159 -16.58 7.19 -2.67
CA HIS A 159 -16.90 5.81 -3.01
C HIS A 159 -15.87 5.24 -3.99
N ASP A 160 -15.74 3.92 -3.98
CA ASP A 160 -14.95 3.19 -4.97
C ASP A 160 -15.42 3.52 -6.39
N GLY A 161 -14.48 3.78 -7.29
CA GLY A 161 -14.74 4.11 -8.69
C GLY A 161 -15.20 5.54 -8.95
N ASN A 162 -15.30 6.42 -7.94
CA ASN A 162 -15.52 7.85 -8.19
C ASN A 162 -14.43 8.43 -9.09
N ARG A 163 -14.83 9.35 -9.98
CA ARG A 163 -13.96 9.98 -10.97
C ARG A 163 -13.87 11.47 -10.72
N PHE A 164 -12.65 12.00 -10.75
CA PHE A 164 -12.35 13.41 -10.51
C PHE A 164 -11.57 13.94 -11.71
N ALA A 165 -12.25 14.76 -12.52
CA ALA A 165 -11.65 15.36 -13.70
C ALA A 165 -11.28 16.83 -13.44
N ALA A 166 -10.09 17.23 -13.86
CA ALA A 166 -9.66 18.63 -13.88
C ALA A 166 -8.53 18.83 -14.90
N SER A 167 -8.67 19.80 -15.80
CA SER A 167 -7.59 20.24 -16.72
C SER A 167 -6.92 19.10 -17.50
N GLY A 168 -7.69 18.12 -18.00
CA GLY A 168 -7.17 16.97 -18.74
C GLY A 168 -6.63 15.82 -17.88
N VAL A 169 -6.66 15.96 -16.55
CA VAL A 169 -6.41 14.87 -15.60
C VAL A 169 -7.73 14.17 -15.28
N GLU A 170 -7.70 12.84 -15.17
CA GLU A 170 -8.82 12.04 -14.65
C GLU A 170 -8.31 11.07 -13.57
N LEU A 171 -8.60 11.38 -12.31
CA LEU A 171 -8.30 10.48 -11.20
C LEU A 171 -9.49 9.59 -10.90
N ILE A 172 -9.24 8.29 -10.74
CA ILE A 172 -10.22 7.28 -10.33
C ILE A 172 -9.88 6.82 -8.91
N ALA A 173 -10.85 6.91 -8.00
CA ALA A 173 -10.73 6.38 -6.65
C ALA A 173 -10.78 4.84 -6.66
N LEU A 174 -9.81 4.22 -5.99
CA LEU A 174 -9.74 2.79 -5.74
C LEU A 174 -9.78 2.57 -4.24
N HIS A 175 -10.87 2.02 -3.71
CA HIS A 175 -10.92 1.58 -2.32
C HIS A 175 -9.91 0.46 -2.10
N THR A 176 -8.92 0.73 -1.27
CA THR A 176 -7.76 -0.12 -1.03
C THR A 176 -7.59 -0.33 0.47
N PRO A 177 -8.57 -0.93 1.16
CA PRO A 177 -8.48 -1.13 2.59
C PRO A 177 -7.31 -2.05 2.93
N GLY A 178 -6.76 -1.88 4.12
CA GLY A 178 -5.70 -2.73 4.62
C GLY A 178 -4.77 -2.02 5.57
N HIS A 179 -4.27 -0.84 5.20
CA HIS A 179 -3.57 0.05 6.14
C HIS A 179 -4.57 0.64 7.15
N SER A 180 -5.61 1.26 6.63
CA SER A 180 -6.83 1.66 7.35
C SER A 180 -8.05 1.07 6.65
N THR A 181 -9.21 1.07 7.31
CA THR A 181 -10.46 0.55 6.72
C THR A 181 -11.04 1.44 5.62
N ASP A 182 -10.71 2.73 5.63
CA ASP A 182 -11.20 3.74 4.70
C ASP A 182 -10.22 4.09 3.57
N HIS A 183 -9.02 3.51 3.55
CA HIS A 183 -7.96 3.89 2.62
C HIS A 183 -8.37 3.81 1.15
N VAL A 184 -8.06 4.86 0.40
CA VAL A 184 -8.25 4.98 -1.05
C VAL A 184 -6.95 5.37 -1.74
N VAL A 185 -6.68 4.73 -2.87
CA VAL A 185 -5.64 5.12 -3.83
C VAL A 185 -6.30 5.85 -4.99
N PHE A 186 -5.72 6.96 -5.46
CA PHE A 186 -6.18 7.64 -6.67
C PHE A 186 -5.32 7.24 -7.86
N SER A 187 -5.93 6.78 -8.94
CA SER A 187 -5.24 6.31 -10.14
C SER A 187 -5.55 7.21 -11.34
N ASP A 188 -4.51 7.62 -12.07
CA ASP A 188 -4.65 8.26 -13.39
C ASP A 188 -4.37 7.21 -14.48
N PRO A 189 -5.40 6.72 -15.20
CA PRO A 189 -5.21 5.68 -16.23
C PRO A 189 -4.35 6.13 -17.41
N GLY A 190 -4.34 7.44 -17.72
CA GLY A 190 -3.63 7.99 -18.87
C GLY A 190 -2.11 7.91 -18.73
N SER A 191 -1.59 8.27 -17.56
CA SER A 191 -0.16 8.23 -17.24
C SER A 191 0.27 6.93 -16.54
N GLY A 192 -0.65 6.19 -15.93
CA GLY A 192 -0.36 5.06 -15.05
C GLY A 192 0.15 5.49 -13.66
N ALA A 193 -0.11 6.74 -13.25
CA ALA A 193 0.22 7.24 -11.93
C ALA A 193 -0.73 6.68 -10.86
N LEU A 194 -0.18 6.35 -9.69
CA LEU A 194 -0.92 6.04 -8.47
C LEU A 194 -0.52 7.02 -7.36
N PHE A 195 -1.49 7.67 -6.74
CA PHE A 195 -1.33 8.43 -5.51
C PHE A 195 -1.73 7.52 -4.36
N THR A 196 -0.73 6.97 -3.68
CA THR A 196 -0.93 5.75 -2.87
C THR A 196 -1.23 5.99 -1.40
N GLY A 197 -1.17 7.24 -0.92
CA GLY A 197 -1.22 7.53 0.51
C GLY A 197 -0.26 6.59 1.25
N ASP A 198 -0.77 5.92 2.27
CA ASP A 198 -0.02 4.97 3.09
C ASP A 198 -0.18 3.52 2.68
N ALA A 199 -0.89 3.22 1.59
CA ALA A 199 -0.93 1.86 1.05
C ALA A 199 0.45 1.42 0.51
N VAL A 200 1.23 2.33 -0.08
CA VAL A 200 2.61 2.07 -0.53
C VAL A 200 3.42 3.34 -0.33
N LEU A 201 4.59 3.19 0.30
CA LEU A 201 5.49 4.28 0.66
C LEU A 201 6.64 4.36 -0.36
N GLY A 202 7.25 5.54 -0.45
CA GLY A 202 8.38 5.79 -1.33
C GLY A 202 9.65 5.06 -0.91
N ARG A 203 9.82 4.90 0.40
CA ARG A 203 10.91 4.14 0.99
C ARG A 203 10.33 3.23 2.05
N GLY A 204 10.84 2.00 2.05
CA GLY A 204 10.45 1.00 3.01
C GLY A 204 9.06 0.39 2.84
N THR A 205 8.38 0.01 3.92
CA THR A 205 7.08 -0.69 3.90
C THR A 205 6.01 0.02 4.74
N SER A 206 4.73 -0.13 4.35
CA SER A 206 3.60 0.39 5.13
C SER A 206 3.36 -0.46 6.40
N PHE A 207 2.93 0.17 7.48
CA PHE A 207 2.55 -0.54 8.69
C PHE A 207 1.09 -0.98 8.62
N ILE A 208 0.80 -2.24 8.99
CA ILE A 208 -0.55 -2.81 9.02
C ILE A 208 -0.91 -3.14 10.46
N ASP A 209 -1.71 -2.28 11.08
CA ASP A 209 -2.21 -2.46 12.44
C ASP A 209 -3.54 -3.20 12.42
N GLU A 210 -3.77 -4.21 13.25
CA GLU A 210 -5.08 -4.87 13.35
C GLU A 210 -6.18 -4.01 13.99
N ARG A 211 -5.84 -2.87 14.60
CA ARG A 211 -6.82 -1.96 15.20
C ARG A 211 -7.74 -1.28 14.17
N ASP A 212 -7.21 -0.96 12.98
CA ASP A 212 -7.98 -0.40 11.87
C ASP A 212 -7.58 -0.96 10.48
N GLY A 213 -6.53 -1.77 10.42
CA GLY A 213 -6.04 -2.43 9.22
C GLY A 213 -6.33 -3.94 9.18
N ASP A 214 -6.09 -4.54 8.02
CA ASP A 214 -6.27 -5.96 7.76
C ASP A 214 -5.29 -6.40 6.67
N LEU A 215 -4.38 -7.34 7.01
CA LEU A 215 -3.34 -7.77 6.09
C LEU A 215 -3.88 -8.52 4.86
N ALA A 216 -4.97 -9.29 4.99
CA ALA A 216 -5.55 -9.99 3.86
C ALA A 216 -6.15 -9.00 2.85
N ARG A 217 -6.86 -7.98 3.35
CA ARG A 217 -7.38 -6.87 2.53
C ARG A 217 -6.25 -6.06 1.93
N TYR A 218 -5.20 -5.77 2.69
CA TYR A 218 -4.03 -5.06 2.20
C TYR A 218 -3.39 -5.77 1.00
N LEU A 219 -3.16 -7.08 1.10
CA LEU A 219 -2.61 -7.88 -0.01
C LEU A 219 -3.54 -7.92 -1.23
N ALA A 220 -4.86 -7.92 -1.02
CA ALA A 220 -5.82 -7.80 -2.12
C ALA A 220 -5.75 -6.41 -2.79
N SER A 221 -5.59 -5.35 -1.99
CA SER A 221 -5.41 -3.98 -2.46
C SER A 221 -4.12 -3.81 -3.28
N LEU A 222 -3.00 -4.41 -2.86
CA LEU A 222 -1.76 -4.42 -3.65
C LEU A 222 -1.94 -5.08 -5.03
N ARG A 223 -2.63 -6.23 -5.07
CA ARG A 223 -2.94 -6.92 -6.34
C ARG A 223 -3.87 -6.10 -7.24
N ARG A 224 -4.88 -5.47 -6.65
CA ARG A 224 -5.78 -4.55 -7.35
C ARG A 224 -5.03 -3.36 -7.97
N MET A 225 -4.01 -2.83 -7.29
CA MET A 225 -3.15 -1.79 -7.86
C MET A 225 -2.31 -2.31 -9.03
N LEU A 226 -1.75 -3.52 -8.95
CA LEU A 226 -1.01 -4.14 -10.06
C LEU A 226 -1.88 -4.31 -11.32
N GLU A 227 -3.16 -4.64 -11.17
CA GLU A 227 -4.12 -4.76 -12.27
C GLU A 227 -4.36 -3.44 -13.03
N ARG A 228 -3.96 -2.30 -12.47
CA ARG A 228 -4.05 -0.97 -13.12
C ARG A 228 -2.88 -0.66 -14.05
N ASP A 229 -1.97 -1.61 -14.26
CA ASP A 229 -0.76 -1.43 -15.07
C ASP A 229 0.07 -0.19 -14.64
N PRO A 230 0.34 0.00 -13.34
CA PRO A 230 0.90 1.25 -12.85
C PRO A 230 2.35 1.43 -13.30
N ARG A 231 2.74 2.69 -13.43
CA ARG A 231 4.10 3.09 -13.83
C ARG A 231 4.81 3.83 -12.70
N THR A 232 4.14 4.80 -12.11
CA THR A 232 4.72 5.69 -11.09
C THR A 232 3.85 5.69 -9.83
N ILE A 233 4.49 5.66 -8.66
CA ILE A 233 3.82 5.86 -7.37
C ILE A 233 4.23 7.22 -6.78
N TYR A 234 3.22 7.98 -6.41
CA TYR A 234 3.27 9.22 -5.64
C TYR A 234 2.78 8.91 -4.22
N PRO A 235 3.69 8.56 -3.30
CA PRO A 235 3.32 8.04 -1.98
C PRO A 235 2.92 9.14 -1.00
N GLY A 236 2.24 8.77 0.08
CA GLY A 236 2.01 9.63 1.25
C GLY A 236 3.32 10.06 1.90
N HIS A 237 4.31 9.16 1.98
CA HIS A 237 5.62 9.44 2.55
C HIS A 237 6.77 8.95 1.67
N GLY A 238 7.91 9.65 1.75
CA GLY A 238 9.13 9.30 1.05
C GLY A 238 9.16 9.73 -0.43
N PRO A 239 10.15 9.24 -1.20
CA PRO A 239 10.38 9.66 -2.59
C PRO A 239 9.37 9.06 -3.58
N VAL A 240 9.21 9.70 -4.74
CA VAL A 240 8.47 9.14 -5.88
C VAL A 240 9.13 7.83 -6.33
N VAL A 241 8.32 6.83 -6.66
CA VAL A 241 8.80 5.54 -7.17
C VAL A 241 8.47 5.42 -8.65
N LEU A 242 9.52 5.28 -9.48
CA LEU A 242 9.40 5.26 -10.94
C LEU A 242 9.16 3.86 -11.54
N ASP A 243 9.33 2.80 -10.74
CA ASP A 243 8.93 1.44 -11.09
C ASP A 243 7.88 0.95 -10.10
N ALA A 244 6.64 1.40 -10.32
CA ALA A 244 5.51 1.05 -9.46
C ALA A 244 5.29 -0.47 -9.37
N LYS A 245 5.48 -1.20 -10.47
CA LYS A 245 5.26 -2.66 -10.49
C LYS A 245 6.31 -3.39 -9.66
N ALA A 246 7.59 -3.01 -9.78
CA ALA A 246 8.63 -3.59 -8.96
C ALA A 246 8.34 -3.35 -7.48
N LYS A 247 7.97 -2.12 -7.09
CA LYS A 247 7.68 -1.78 -5.70
C LYS A 247 6.47 -2.52 -5.12
N LEU A 248 5.40 -2.67 -5.89
CA LEU A 248 4.24 -3.46 -5.49
C LEU A 248 4.56 -4.95 -5.32
N ARG A 249 5.42 -5.51 -6.18
CA ARG A 249 5.88 -6.90 -6.06
C ARG A 249 6.79 -7.09 -4.85
N GLU A 250 7.73 -6.18 -4.62
CA GLU A 250 8.57 -6.14 -3.42
C GLU A 250 7.71 -6.18 -2.15
N TYR A 251 6.62 -5.38 -2.10
CA TYR A 251 5.68 -5.41 -0.98
C TYR A 251 4.99 -6.76 -0.81
N LEU A 252 4.55 -7.38 -1.90
CA LEU A 252 3.90 -8.71 -1.86
C LEU A 252 4.87 -9.80 -1.40
N GLU A 253 6.09 -9.80 -1.95
CA GLU A 253 7.16 -10.73 -1.64
C GLU A 253 7.59 -10.62 -0.18
N HIS A 254 7.81 -9.39 0.30
CA HIS A 254 8.18 -9.15 1.70
C HIS A 254 7.14 -9.70 2.70
N ARG A 255 5.84 -9.60 2.37
CA ARG A 255 4.79 -10.19 3.21
C ARG A 255 4.73 -11.72 3.10
N ALA A 256 5.01 -12.27 1.92
CA ALA A 256 5.09 -13.72 1.75
C ALA A 256 6.26 -14.30 2.57
N GLU A 257 7.45 -13.69 2.50
CA GLU A 257 8.63 -14.09 3.28
C GLU A 257 8.34 -14.07 4.79
N ARG A 258 7.70 -13.00 5.29
CA ARG A 258 7.34 -12.89 6.71
C ARG A 258 6.38 -14.00 7.14
N GLU A 259 5.41 -14.33 6.29
CA GLU A 259 4.46 -15.40 6.57
C GLU A 259 5.15 -16.77 6.61
N GLU A 260 6.08 -17.05 5.69
CA GLU A 260 6.89 -18.26 5.70
C GLU A 260 7.73 -18.39 6.97
N GLN A 261 8.36 -17.30 7.41
CA GLN A 261 9.12 -17.26 8.66
C GLN A 261 8.25 -17.58 9.88
N ILE A 262 7.03 -17.04 9.95
CA ILE A 262 6.09 -17.31 11.03
C ILE A 262 5.68 -18.79 11.05
N LEU A 263 5.34 -19.35 9.90
CA LEU A 263 4.99 -20.77 9.79
C LEU A 263 6.16 -21.68 10.15
N ALA A 264 7.38 -21.32 9.75
CA ALA A 264 8.59 -22.05 10.13
C ALA A 264 8.82 -22.00 11.65
N GLY A 265 8.62 -20.85 12.30
CA GLY A 265 8.70 -20.73 13.76
C GLY A 265 7.67 -21.59 14.49
N LEU A 266 6.41 -21.58 14.01
CA LEU A 266 5.37 -22.47 14.55
C LEU A 266 5.71 -23.96 14.33
N ALA A 267 6.26 -24.33 13.18
CA ALA A 267 6.69 -25.70 12.92
C ALA A 267 7.86 -26.13 13.83
N ALA A 268 8.76 -25.20 14.17
CA ALA A 268 9.88 -25.42 15.08
C ALA A 268 9.46 -25.50 16.57
N GLY A 269 8.20 -25.21 16.89
CA GLY A 269 7.66 -25.35 18.24
C GLY A 269 7.35 -24.03 18.94
N ASP A 270 7.61 -22.87 18.32
CA ASP A 270 7.22 -21.59 18.89
C ASP A 270 5.68 -21.51 18.96
N ARG A 271 5.17 -20.90 20.03
CA ARG A 271 3.72 -20.83 20.29
C ARG A 271 3.22 -19.43 20.57
N THR A 272 4.08 -18.51 21.00
CA THR A 272 3.69 -17.14 21.36
C THR A 272 4.18 -16.13 20.32
N VAL A 273 3.55 -14.96 20.28
CA VAL A 273 4.02 -13.84 19.44
C VAL A 273 5.45 -13.45 19.84
N ASP A 274 5.74 -13.40 21.14
CA ASP A 274 7.08 -13.03 21.64
C ASP A 274 8.15 -14.02 21.16
N ALA A 275 7.91 -15.33 21.23
CA ALA A 275 8.87 -16.33 20.74
C ALA A 275 9.09 -16.22 19.23
N LEU A 276 8.02 -15.98 18.47
CA LEU A 276 8.12 -15.74 17.02
C LEU A 276 8.90 -14.45 16.73
N VAL A 277 8.67 -13.38 17.50
CA VAL A 277 9.40 -12.12 17.34
C VAL A 277 10.88 -12.32 17.65
N GLU A 278 11.21 -12.98 18.77
CA GLU A 278 12.59 -13.27 19.16
C GLU A 278 13.31 -14.09 18.10
N ARG A 279 12.66 -15.08 17.48
CA ARG A 279 13.25 -15.87 16.40
C ARG A 279 13.45 -15.04 15.13
N ILE A 280 12.40 -14.39 14.66
CA ILE A 280 12.39 -13.80 13.32
C ILE A 280 13.17 -12.47 13.30
N TYR A 281 13.21 -11.77 14.43
CA TYR A 281 13.85 -10.47 14.58
C TYR A 281 15.09 -10.52 15.50
N ALA A 282 15.73 -11.69 15.66
CA ALA A 282 16.87 -11.90 16.56
C ALA A 282 18.03 -10.89 16.34
N GLU A 283 18.28 -10.54 15.08
CA GLU A 283 19.35 -9.61 14.68
C GLU A 283 18.92 -8.15 14.70
N HIS A 284 17.64 -7.88 15.01
CA HIS A 284 17.10 -6.53 15.03
C HIS A 284 17.18 -5.93 16.44
N PRO A 285 17.25 -4.60 16.52
CA PRO A 285 17.31 -3.90 17.80
C PRO A 285 16.08 -4.08 18.70
N SER A 286 16.21 -3.85 20.00
CA SER A 286 15.11 -4.12 20.95
C SER A 286 13.95 -3.13 20.87
N ASP A 287 14.21 -1.91 20.43
CA ASP A 287 13.23 -0.81 20.30
C ASP A 287 12.17 -1.09 19.22
N VAL A 288 12.43 -2.00 18.28
CA VAL A 288 11.48 -2.38 17.23
C VAL A 288 10.57 -3.55 17.58
N ARG A 289 10.77 -4.20 18.74
CA ARG A 289 10.03 -5.43 19.09
C ARG A 289 8.52 -5.24 19.15
N GLU A 290 8.04 -4.08 19.61
CA GLU A 290 6.60 -3.82 19.70
C GLU A 290 5.95 -3.75 18.31
N LEU A 291 6.59 -3.08 17.36
CA LEU A 291 6.13 -3.01 15.96
C LEU A 291 6.20 -4.38 15.28
N ALA A 292 7.28 -5.12 15.54
CA ALA A 292 7.44 -6.50 15.07
C ALA A 292 6.33 -7.42 15.60
N ALA A 293 5.98 -7.33 16.89
CA ALA A 293 4.91 -8.12 17.50
C ALA A 293 3.55 -7.85 16.87
N ARG A 294 3.25 -6.57 16.57
CA ARG A 294 2.03 -6.19 15.86
C ARG A 294 2.01 -6.74 14.43
N SER A 295 3.14 -6.69 13.72
CA SER A 295 3.26 -7.29 12.38
C SER A 295 3.03 -8.81 12.41
N VAL A 296 3.69 -9.52 13.32
CA VAL A 296 3.50 -10.98 13.51
C VAL A 296 2.05 -11.30 13.84
N THR A 297 1.42 -10.50 14.70
CA THR A 297 0.01 -10.68 15.05
C THR A 297 -0.90 -10.53 13.82
N ALA A 298 -0.71 -9.50 12.99
CA ALA A 298 -1.48 -9.31 11.76
C ALA A 298 -1.36 -10.51 10.79
N HIS A 299 -0.15 -11.07 10.65
CA HIS A 299 0.06 -12.31 9.88
C HIS A 299 -0.67 -13.51 10.47
N LEU A 300 -0.59 -13.72 11.79
CA LEU A 300 -1.29 -14.82 12.46
C LEU A 300 -2.81 -14.72 12.29
N ARG A 301 -3.38 -13.50 12.33
CA ARG A 301 -4.81 -13.27 12.07
C ARG A 301 -5.22 -13.59 10.64
N LYS A 302 -4.41 -13.20 9.67
CA LYS A 302 -4.62 -13.60 8.26
C LYS A 302 -4.62 -15.12 8.15
N LEU A 303 -3.59 -15.78 8.68
CA LEU A 303 -3.45 -17.25 8.65
C LEU A 303 -4.61 -17.95 9.39
N GLU A 304 -5.11 -17.37 10.49
CA GLU A 304 -6.28 -17.86 11.23
C GLU A 304 -7.54 -17.81 10.37
N THR A 305 -7.74 -16.69 9.67
CA THR A 305 -8.88 -16.49 8.77
C THR A 305 -8.85 -17.46 7.59
N GLU A 306 -7.65 -17.79 7.11
CA GLU A 306 -7.37 -18.80 6.07
C GLU A 306 -7.48 -20.24 6.59
N GLY A 307 -7.60 -20.44 7.90
CA GLY A 307 -7.67 -21.77 8.52
C GLY A 307 -6.36 -22.54 8.44
N ARG A 308 -5.22 -21.85 8.47
CA ARG A 308 -3.85 -22.43 8.46
C ARG A 308 -3.21 -22.46 9.83
N VAL A 309 -3.64 -21.58 10.73
CA VAL A 309 -3.28 -21.59 12.15
C VAL A 309 -4.53 -21.45 13.01
N ALA A 310 -4.45 -21.85 14.27
CA ALA A 310 -5.50 -21.64 15.25
C ALA A 310 -4.91 -21.17 16.58
N LYS A 311 -5.68 -20.38 17.33
CA LYS A 311 -5.38 -20.09 18.72
C LYS A 311 -5.62 -21.32 19.59
N THR A 312 -4.68 -21.59 20.48
CA THR A 312 -4.73 -22.66 21.48
C THR A 312 -4.46 -22.09 22.87
N GLY A 313 -4.73 -22.86 23.93
CA GLY A 313 -4.45 -22.46 25.31
C GLY A 313 -5.64 -21.82 26.05
N ARG A 314 -5.41 -21.44 27.31
CA ARG A 314 -6.37 -20.67 28.13
C ARG A 314 -6.43 -19.20 27.66
N ILE A 315 -7.45 -18.46 28.08
CA ILE A 315 -7.72 -17.07 27.62
C ILE A 315 -6.53 -16.12 27.84
N ASP A 316 -5.72 -16.39 28.86
CA ASP A 316 -4.51 -15.69 29.29
C ASP A 316 -3.24 -16.11 28.51
N GLU A 317 -3.18 -17.31 27.97
CA GLU A 317 -2.08 -17.82 27.15
C GLU A 317 -2.46 -17.77 25.66
N ARG A 318 -2.15 -16.66 24.99
CA ARG A 318 -2.39 -16.49 23.54
C ARG A 318 -1.39 -17.30 22.71
N THR A 319 -1.55 -18.62 22.69
CA THR A 319 -0.71 -19.52 21.89
C THR A 319 -1.30 -19.83 20.51
N TRP A 320 -0.44 -20.19 19.58
CA TRP A 320 -0.77 -20.49 18.18
C TRP A 320 -0.20 -21.83 17.74
N THR A 321 -0.97 -22.57 16.92
CA THR A 321 -0.51 -23.80 16.28
C THR A 321 -0.91 -23.84 14.81
N ILE A 322 -0.12 -24.55 14.00
CA ILE A 322 -0.50 -24.89 12.63
C ILE A 322 -1.67 -25.86 12.68
N VAL A 323 -2.66 -25.64 11.82
CA VAL A 323 -3.77 -26.57 11.60
C VAL A 323 -3.75 -27.04 10.16
N GLU A 324 -3.96 -28.33 9.96
CA GLU A 324 -4.20 -28.84 8.61
C GLU A 324 -5.57 -28.34 8.13
N PRO A 325 -5.66 -27.75 6.92
CA PRO A 325 -6.92 -27.33 6.35
C PRO A 325 -7.83 -28.54 6.22
N LYS A 326 -8.93 -28.57 6.97
CA LYS A 326 -9.94 -29.62 6.79
C LYS A 326 -10.67 -29.38 5.47
N ALA A 327 -10.93 -30.45 4.72
CA ALA A 327 -11.78 -30.39 3.54
C ALA A 327 -13.26 -30.53 3.94
N CYS A 328 -14.13 -29.79 3.27
CA CYS A 328 -15.56 -29.87 3.49
C CYS A 328 -16.04 -31.26 3.10
N ALA A 329 -16.73 -31.93 4.01
CA ALA A 329 -17.21 -33.30 3.79
C ALA A 329 -18.21 -33.44 2.62
N ARG A 330 -18.72 -32.32 2.07
CA ARG A 330 -19.66 -32.31 0.94
C ARG A 330 -19.03 -31.91 -0.39
N CYS A 331 -18.14 -30.92 -0.41
CA CYS A 331 -17.62 -30.36 -1.67
C CYS A 331 -16.10 -30.27 -1.75
N GLY A 332 -15.36 -30.76 -0.74
CA GLY A 332 -13.91 -30.72 -0.70
C GLY A 332 -13.29 -29.33 -0.44
N ARG A 333 -14.07 -28.24 -0.48
CA ARG A 333 -13.58 -26.89 -0.19
C ARG A 333 -13.07 -26.76 1.25
N PRO A 334 -12.06 -25.92 1.54
CA PRO A 334 -11.56 -25.73 2.90
C PRO A 334 -12.67 -25.37 3.92
N VAL A 335 -12.58 -25.91 5.13
CA VAL A 335 -13.47 -25.59 6.26
C VAL A 335 -12.72 -24.89 7.38
N LYS A 336 -13.38 -23.91 8.00
CA LYS A 336 -12.83 -23.16 9.13
C LYS A 336 -13.00 -23.93 10.44
N GLY A 337 -11.96 -23.92 11.27
CA GLY A 337 -11.99 -24.46 12.64
C GLY A 337 -12.40 -25.93 12.72
N ARG A 338 -13.39 -26.23 13.57
CA ARG A 338 -13.91 -27.59 13.78
C ARG A 338 -15.10 -27.94 12.87
N ALA A 339 -15.47 -27.08 11.92
CA ALA A 339 -16.66 -27.29 11.09
C ALA A 339 -16.50 -28.48 10.12
N ARG A 340 -17.59 -29.24 9.92
CA ARG A 340 -17.65 -30.36 8.97
C ARG A 340 -17.96 -29.91 7.52
N TYR A 341 -18.68 -28.80 7.37
CA TYR A 341 -19.13 -28.26 6.08
C TYR A 341 -18.72 -26.79 5.89
N CYS A 342 -18.37 -26.39 4.66
CA CYS A 342 -18.07 -25.00 4.35
C CYS A 342 -19.33 -24.13 4.42
N GLY A 343 -19.20 -22.81 4.52
CA GLY A 343 -20.33 -21.90 4.72
C GLY A 343 -21.48 -22.10 3.72
N SER A 344 -21.15 -22.27 2.43
CA SER A 344 -22.16 -22.54 1.40
C SER A 344 -22.84 -23.90 1.57
N CYS A 345 -22.10 -24.95 1.92
CA CYS A 345 -22.66 -26.28 2.14
C CYS A 345 -23.49 -26.36 3.43
N SER A 346 -23.09 -25.64 4.47
CA SER A 346 -23.86 -25.50 5.71
C SER A 346 -25.19 -24.79 5.44
N LEU A 347 -25.16 -23.70 4.67
CA LEU A 347 -26.39 -22.99 4.29
C LEU A 347 -27.33 -23.87 3.47
N ALA A 348 -26.80 -24.59 2.47
CA ALA A 348 -27.58 -25.51 1.65
C ALA A 348 -28.21 -26.64 2.49
N LEU A 349 -27.50 -27.18 3.48
CA LEU A 349 -28.05 -28.19 4.40
C LEU A 349 -29.17 -27.61 5.28
N LEU A 350 -29.03 -26.38 5.76
CA LEU A 350 -30.07 -25.69 6.55
C LEU A 350 -31.31 -25.36 5.71
N GLN A 351 -31.14 -25.15 4.41
CA GLN A 351 -32.22 -24.86 3.47
C GLN A 351 -32.92 -26.12 2.94
N GLY A 352 -32.52 -27.32 3.39
CA GLY A 352 -33.16 -28.58 2.99
C GLY A 352 -32.65 -29.16 1.67
N ASP A 353 -31.59 -28.61 1.07
CA ASP A 353 -30.98 -29.16 -0.14
C ASP A 353 -30.11 -30.38 0.19
N THR A 354 -30.76 -31.50 0.45
CA THR A 354 -30.15 -32.84 0.40
C THR A 354 -30.02 -33.27 -1.07
N ALA A 355 -29.18 -32.59 -1.84
CA ALA A 355 -28.76 -33.10 -3.14
C ALA A 355 -27.76 -34.23 -2.89
N GLY A 356 -28.31 -35.43 -2.78
CA GLY A 356 -27.63 -36.72 -2.73
C GLY A 356 -28.60 -37.81 -3.19
N SER A 357 -28.72 -37.98 -4.51
CA SER A 357 -29.21 -39.23 -5.10
C SER A 357 -28.64 -39.40 -6.52
N ALA A 358 -27.88 -40.49 -6.66
CA ALA A 358 -27.22 -41.05 -7.84
C ALA A 358 -25.91 -40.38 -8.30
#